data_AF-A0A8X6WER6-F1
#
_entry.id   AF-A0A8X6WER6-F1
#
_cell.length_a   1.000
_cell.length_b   1.000
_cell.length_c   1.000
_cell.angle_alpha   90.00
_cell.angle_beta   90.00
_cell.angle_gamma   90.00
#
_symmetry.space_group_name_H-M   'P 1'
#
loop_
_entity.id
_entity.type
_entity.pdbx_description
1 polymer ?
#
loop_
_entity_poly.entity_id
_entity_poly.type
_entity_poly.pdbx_seq_one_letter_code
_entity_poly.pdbx_strand_id
1 'polypeptide(L)'
;MKNPDFLLASETLLYDTYMDDIVSGAPDLETAQQLQSQLKDVLQSCGMNFHKWSSNSPELLNSSLSSDVEHSFSTDIDLSVKTLGISWKPFEDCFVFKVSVSAKHIYTKREVLSVIAKLYDTLGLLGPVIAKAKVFLQQLWQCKLDWDDVLPNSIANEWRICDNIKMYQGSEN
;
A
#
# COMPACT_ATOMS: atom_id res chain seq x y z
N MET A 1 -16.37 -27.79 6.82
CA MET A 1 -16.16 -28.71 5.68
C MET A 1 -14.98 -28.16 4.89
N LYS A 2 -13.82 -28.82 4.89
CA LYS A 2 -12.73 -28.50 3.95
C LYS A 2 -13.00 -29.31 2.67
N ASN A 3 -13.38 -28.66 1.58
CA ASN A 3 -13.40 -29.30 0.27
C ASN A 3 -11.93 -29.43 -0.18
N PRO A 4 -11.39 -30.65 -0.41
CA PRO A 4 -10.00 -30.83 -0.82
C PRO A 4 -9.66 -30.10 -2.13
N ASP A 5 -10.65 -29.80 -2.97
CA ASP A 5 -10.45 -29.13 -4.27
C ASP A 5 -10.08 -27.64 -4.14
N PHE A 6 -10.32 -27.01 -2.98
CA PHE A 6 -10.14 -25.57 -2.78
C PHE A 6 -9.25 -25.22 -1.58
N LEU A 7 -8.27 -26.07 -1.27
CA LEU A 7 -7.47 -25.91 -0.05
C LEU A 7 -6.73 -24.56 -0.01
N LEU A 8 -6.11 -24.16 -1.12
CA LEU A 8 -5.36 -22.89 -1.23
C LEU A 8 -6.31 -21.70 -1.12
N ALA A 9 -7.40 -21.69 -1.90
CA ALA A 9 -8.38 -20.61 -1.84
C ALA A 9 -9.02 -20.47 -0.46
N SER A 10 -9.28 -21.58 0.24
CA SER A 10 -9.88 -21.55 1.57
C SER A 10 -8.98 -20.91 2.62
N GLU A 11 -7.67 -21.12 2.54
CA GLU A 11 -6.70 -20.50 3.45
C GLU A 11 -6.54 -19.01 3.13
N THR A 12 -6.37 -18.67 1.85
CA THR A 12 -6.28 -17.29 1.38
C THR A 12 -7.53 -16.46 1.72
N LEU A 13 -8.73 -17.02 1.54
CA LEU A 13 -9.97 -16.33 1.91
C LEU A 13 -10.10 -16.08 3.42
N LEU A 14 -9.48 -16.93 4.25
CA LEU A 14 -9.55 -16.82 5.69
C LEU A 14 -8.51 -15.85 6.27
N TYR A 15 -7.31 -15.82 5.69
CA TYR A 15 -6.16 -15.13 6.28
C TYR A 15 -5.66 -13.93 5.48
N ASP A 16 -5.90 -13.90 4.16
CA ASP A 16 -5.31 -12.92 3.24
C ASP A 16 -6.38 -12.00 2.63
N THR A 17 -7.59 -12.02 3.18
CA THR A 17 -8.69 -11.14 2.78
C THR A 17 -8.84 -9.99 3.76
N TYR A 18 -8.82 -8.77 3.22
CA TYR A 18 -9.09 -7.54 3.95
C TYR A 18 -10.25 -6.79 3.28
N MET A 19 -11.42 -6.82 3.92
CA MET A 19 -12.66 -6.29 3.34
C MET A 19 -12.95 -6.90 1.97
N ASP A 20 -12.89 -6.09 0.90
CA ASP A 20 -13.09 -6.47 -0.50
C ASP A 20 -11.79 -6.81 -1.25
N ASP A 21 -10.63 -6.57 -0.64
CA ASP A 21 -9.32 -6.88 -1.22
C ASP A 21 -8.84 -8.27 -0.78
N ILE A 22 -8.32 -9.06 -1.73
CA ILE A 22 -7.58 -10.30 -1.46
C ILE A 22 -6.14 -10.07 -1.91
N VAL A 23 -5.19 -10.18 -0.99
CA VAL A 23 -3.76 -9.93 -1.26
C VAL A 23 -2.95 -11.12 -0.78
N SER A 24 -2.59 -12.00 -1.72
CA SER A 24 -1.89 -13.25 -1.43
C SER A 24 -0.69 -13.44 -2.36
N GLY A 25 0.23 -14.31 -1.94
CA GLY A 25 1.37 -14.74 -2.73
C GLY A 25 1.47 -16.27 -2.79
N ALA A 26 2.37 -16.77 -3.63
CA ALA A 26 2.69 -18.19 -3.77
C ALA A 26 4.20 -18.35 -4.01
N PRO A 27 4.80 -19.51 -3.66
CA PRO A 27 6.23 -19.74 -3.80
C PRO A 27 6.70 -19.90 -5.25
N ASP A 28 5.79 -20.25 -6.16
CA ASP A 28 6.08 -20.49 -7.58
C ASP A 28 4.83 -20.21 -8.45
N LEU A 29 5.05 -20.15 -9.77
CA LEU A 29 4.02 -19.82 -10.74
C LEU A 29 2.89 -20.87 -10.80
N GLU A 30 3.22 -22.16 -10.70
CA GLU A 30 2.23 -23.24 -10.80
C GLU A 30 1.26 -23.16 -9.62
N THR A 31 1.80 -23.02 -8.40
CA THR A 31 1.00 -22.82 -7.19
C THR A 31 0.17 -21.54 -7.27
N ALA A 32 0.73 -20.45 -7.83
CA ALA A 32 0.00 -19.20 -8.03
C ALA A 32 -1.19 -19.35 -9.01
N GLN A 33 -1.00 -20.07 -10.12
CA GLN A 33 -2.04 -20.36 -11.09
C GLN A 33 -3.15 -21.24 -10.49
N GLN A 34 -2.78 -22.25 -9.72
CA GLN A 34 -3.74 -23.09 -8.99
C GLN A 34 -4.56 -22.27 -7.99
N LEU A 35 -3.91 -21.42 -7.19
CA LEU A 35 -4.58 -20.52 -6.26
C LEU A 35 -5.55 -19.58 -6.99
N GLN A 36 -5.11 -18.96 -8.09
CA GLN A 36 -5.95 -18.08 -8.93
C GLN A 36 -7.20 -18.81 -9.42
N SER A 37 -7.06 -20.03 -9.94
CA SER A 37 -8.19 -20.84 -10.42
C SER A 37 -9.14 -21.17 -9.27
N GLN A 38 -8.63 -21.67 -8.15
CA GLN A 38 -9.45 -22.05 -6.99
C GLN A 38 -10.22 -20.85 -6.44
N LEU A 39 -9.59 -19.67 -6.34
CA LEU A 39 -10.25 -18.45 -5.89
C LEU A 39 -11.39 -18.03 -6.84
N LYS A 40 -11.14 -18.09 -8.15
CA LYS A 40 -12.16 -17.76 -9.17
C LYS A 40 -13.36 -18.69 -9.04
N ASP A 41 -13.12 -19.99 -8.97
CA ASP A 41 -14.19 -21.00 -8.89
C ASP A 41 -15.02 -20.88 -7.60
N VAL A 42 -14.34 -20.70 -6.45
CA VAL A 42 -15.03 -20.54 -5.16
C VAL A 42 -15.88 -19.27 -5.12
N LEU A 43 -15.33 -18.12 -5.52
CA LEU A 43 -16.08 -16.87 -5.51
C LEU A 43 -17.24 -16.89 -6.52
N GLN A 44 -17.02 -17.45 -7.71
CA GLN A 44 -18.06 -17.60 -8.73
C GLN A 44 -19.18 -18.52 -8.25
N SER A 45 -18.86 -19.61 -7.51
CA SER A 45 -19.88 -20.48 -6.90
C SER A 45 -20.76 -19.74 -5.87
N CYS A 46 -20.24 -18.67 -5.28
CA CYS A 46 -20.95 -17.77 -4.38
C CYS A 46 -21.62 -16.57 -5.10
N GLY A 47 -21.56 -16.51 -6.44
CA GLY A 47 -22.09 -15.40 -7.23
C GLY A 47 -21.25 -14.13 -7.19
N MET A 48 -19.99 -14.21 -6.75
CA MET A 48 -19.05 -13.09 -6.70
C MET A 48 -18.07 -13.17 -7.87
N ASN A 49 -17.90 -12.07 -8.59
CA ASN A 49 -16.94 -11.96 -9.70
C ASN A 49 -15.80 -11.01 -9.31
N PHE A 50 -14.56 -11.38 -9.65
CA PHE A 50 -13.42 -10.48 -9.48
C PHE A 50 -13.57 -9.25 -10.38
N HIS A 51 -13.50 -8.06 -9.79
CA HIS A 51 -13.58 -6.81 -10.54
C HIS A 51 -12.21 -6.37 -11.09
N LYS A 52 -11.13 -6.65 -10.35
CA LYS A 52 -9.76 -6.23 -10.68
C LYS A 52 -8.77 -7.33 -10.30
N TRP A 53 -7.75 -7.52 -11.14
CA TRP A 53 -6.67 -8.47 -10.89
C TRP A 53 -5.32 -7.83 -11.21
N SER A 54 -4.30 -8.13 -10.42
CA SER A 54 -2.93 -7.62 -10.61
C SER A 54 -1.93 -8.64 -10.08
N SER A 55 -0.75 -8.75 -10.71
CA SER A 55 0.31 -9.67 -10.32
C SER A 55 1.67 -9.11 -10.75
N ASN A 56 2.72 -9.46 -10.00
CA ASN A 56 4.12 -9.20 -10.38
C ASN A 56 4.61 -10.14 -11.49
N SER A 57 3.88 -11.22 -11.78
CA SER A 57 4.16 -12.14 -12.89
C SER A 57 3.27 -11.83 -14.10
N PRO A 58 3.86 -11.43 -15.25
CA PRO A 58 3.13 -11.27 -16.50
C PRO A 58 2.43 -12.56 -16.96
N GLU A 59 3.01 -13.73 -16.66
CA GLU A 59 2.47 -15.03 -17.04
C GLU A 59 1.15 -15.31 -16.29
N LEU A 60 1.07 -14.95 -15.01
CA LEU A 60 -0.12 -15.07 -14.19
C LEU A 60 -1.19 -14.03 -14.52
N LEU A 61 -0.79 -12.85 -14.97
CA LEU A 61 -1.72 -11.85 -15.53
C LEU A 61 -2.36 -12.39 -16.81
N ASN A 62 -1.54 -12.91 -17.72
CA ASN A 62 -2.00 -13.37 -19.03
C ASN A 62 -2.86 -14.64 -18.97
N SER A 63 -2.61 -15.55 -18.02
CA SER A 63 -3.45 -16.76 -17.82
C SER A 63 -4.90 -16.42 -17.48
N SER A 64 -5.13 -15.27 -16.83
CA SER A 64 -6.47 -14.80 -16.45
C SER A 64 -7.27 -14.16 -17.59
N LEU A 65 -6.61 -13.78 -18.70
CA LEU A 65 -7.21 -13.09 -19.85
C LEU A 65 -7.99 -14.03 -20.80
N SER A 66 -8.42 -15.19 -20.31
CA SER A 66 -9.36 -16.04 -21.02
C SER A 66 -10.77 -15.41 -21.00
N SER A 67 -11.04 -14.67 -22.07
CA SER A 67 -12.33 -14.29 -22.69
C SER A 67 -13.36 -13.41 -21.98
N ASP A 68 -13.37 -13.21 -20.66
CA ASP A 68 -14.49 -12.50 -19.99
C ASP A 68 -14.09 -11.28 -19.13
N VAL A 69 -12.84 -10.79 -19.21
CA VAL A 69 -12.36 -9.69 -18.37
C VAL A 69 -12.16 -8.42 -19.20
N GLU A 70 -13.20 -7.60 -19.33
CA GLU A 70 -13.15 -6.23 -19.89
C GLU A 70 -12.32 -5.23 -19.04
N HIS A 71 -11.56 -5.71 -18.07
CA HIS A 71 -10.71 -4.88 -17.21
C HIS A 71 -9.25 -5.31 -17.35
N SER A 72 -8.74 -5.16 -18.57
CA SER A 72 -7.31 -5.12 -18.85
C SER A 72 -6.67 -4.03 -17.99
N PHE A 73 -5.88 -4.43 -16.99
CA PHE A 73 -4.95 -3.51 -16.36
C PHE A 73 -3.76 -3.37 -17.28
N SER A 74 -3.53 -2.13 -17.68
CA SER A 74 -2.69 -1.71 -18.79
C SER A 74 -1.24 -2.20 -18.66
N THR A 75 -0.67 -2.57 -19.80
CA THR A 75 0.73 -2.96 -20.02
C THR A 75 1.71 -1.78 -19.94
N ASP A 76 1.32 -0.63 -19.37
CA ASP A 76 2.23 0.51 -19.24
C ASP A 76 3.13 0.34 -18.01
N ILE A 77 4.43 0.44 -18.24
CA ILE A 77 5.54 0.15 -17.33
C ILE A 77 5.55 1.06 -16.07
N ASP A 78 4.61 2.01 -15.94
CA ASP A 78 4.51 2.99 -14.83
C ASP A 78 3.20 2.89 -14.01
N LEU A 79 2.40 1.84 -14.21
CA LEU A 79 1.08 1.70 -13.57
C LEU A 79 1.17 1.11 -12.17
N SER A 80 1.39 2.00 -11.20
CA SER A 80 1.15 1.63 -9.81
C SER A 80 -0.33 1.36 -9.56
N VAL A 81 -0.67 0.19 -9.02
CA VAL A 81 -2.02 -0.18 -8.57
C VAL A 81 -2.21 0.27 -7.13
N LYS A 82 -3.40 0.75 -6.76
CA LYS A 82 -3.72 1.01 -5.35
C LYS A 82 -4.21 -0.29 -4.71
N THR A 83 -3.53 -0.72 -3.65
CA THR A 83 -3.85 -1.91 -2.87
C THR A 83 -3.79 -1.53 -1.39
N LEU A 84 -4.87 -1.76 -0.63
CA LEU A 84 -4.94 -1.42 0.80
C LEU A 84 -4.62 0.05 1.15
N GLY A 85 -4.88 0.97 0.21
CA GLY A 85 -4.57 2.40 0.34
C GLY A 85 -3.11 2.79 0.02
N ILE A 86 -2.27 1.84 -0.36
CA ILE A 86 -0.86 2.02 -0.72
C ILE A 86 -0.71 1.81 -2.23
N SER A 87 0.27 2.48 -2.85
CA SER A 87 0.59 2.25 -4.26
C SER A 87 1.53 1.07 -4.37
N TRP A 88 1.24 0.08 -5.20
CA TRP A 88 2.13 -1.04 -5.50
C TRP A 88 2.49 -1.01 -6.98
N LYS A 89 3.78 -1.19 -7.30
CA LYS A 89 4.26 -1.39 -8.66
C LYS A 89 4.46 -2.89 -8.87
N PRO A 90 3.57 -3.58 -9.61
CA PRO A 90 3.62 -5.03 -9.71
C PRO A 90 4.93 -5.53 -10.34
N PHE A 91 5.38 -4.93 -11.44
CA PHE A 91 6.59 -5.38 -12.15
C PHE A 91 7.89 -5.23 -11.35
N GLU A 92 7.99 -4.19 -10.53
CA GLU A 92 9.14 -3.96 -9.65
C GLU A 92 8.99 -4.67 -8.29
N ASP A 93 7.82 -5.26 -8.04
CA ASP A 93 7.39 -5.79 -6.75
C ASP A 93 7.67 -4.84 -5.57
N CYS A 94 7.36 -3.56 -5.78
CA CYS A 94 7.71 -2.50 -4.84
C CYS A 94 6.47 -1.71 -4.41
N PHE A 95 6.31 -1.53 -3.10
CA PHE A 95 5.35 -0.58 -2.54
C PHE A 95 5.92 0.84 -2.61
N VAL A 96 5.11 1.77 -3.10
CA VAL A 96 5.45 3.18 -3.28
C VAL A 96 4.57 4.02 -2.38
N PHE A 97 5.22 4.72 -1.45
CA PHE A 97 4.58 5.67 -0.55
C PHE A 97 4.86 7.09 -1.03
N LYS A 98 3.87 7.72 -1.66
CA LYS A 98 3.98 9.11 -2.13
C LYS A 98 3.38 10.05 -1.08
N VAL A 99 4.23 10.62 -0.23
CA VAL A 99 3.83 11.73 0.65
C VAL A 99 4.33 13.03 0.03
N SER A 100 3.41 13.81 -0.54
CA SER A 100 3.74 15.14 -1.01
C SER A 100 3.79 16.10 0.17
N VAL A 101 5.00 16.55 0.49
CA VAL A 101 5.22 17.66 1.40
C VAL A 101 5.63 18.87 0.58
N SER A 102 4.82 19.92 0.60
CA SER A 102 5.22 21.21 0.03
C SER A 102 6.27 21.83 0.94
N ALA A 103 7.52 21.88 0.47
CA ALA A 103 8.59 22.53 1.20
C ALA A 103 8.23 24.02 1.42
N LYS A 104 8.09 24.43 2.68
CA LYS A 104 7.78 25.80 3.08
C LYS A 104 8.83 26.39 3.99
N HIS A 105 8.97 27.71 3.92
CA HIS A 105 9.80 28.45 4.87
C HIS A 105 9.16 28.55 6.25
N ILE A 106 7.83 28.47 6.36
CA ILE A 106 7.11 28.59 7.63
C ILE A 106 6.08 27.48 7.67
N TYR A 107 6.06 26.74 8.77
CA TYR A 107 5.05 25.73 9.05
C TYR A 107 4.29 26.10 10.31
N THR A 108 3.00 25.85 10.30
CA THR A 108 2.15 25.82 11.49
C THR A 108 2.05 24.41 12.06
N LYS A 109 1.65 24.29 13.33
CA LYS A 109 1.40 22.98 13.95
C LYS A 109 0.40 22.16 13.14
N ARG A 110 -0.70 22.77 12.69
CA ARG A 110 -1.75 22.14 11.87
C ARG A 110 -1.20 21.54 10.58
N GLU A 111 -0.32 22.25 9.89
CA GLU A 111 0.27 21.78 8.65
C GLU A 111 1.15 20.55 8.87
N VAL A 112 1.98 20.56 9.92
CA VAL A 112 2.80 19.40 10.28
C VAL A 112 1.93 18.20 10.62
N LEU A 113 0.91 18.37 11.46
CA LEU A 113 -0.05 17.32 11.80
C LEU A 113 -0.74 16.75 10.55
N SER A 114 -1.13 17.60 9.61
CA SER A 114 -1.73 17.19 8.34
C SER A 114 -0.78 16.31 7.51
N VAL A 115 0.52 16.65 7.47
CA VAL A 115 1.53 15.81 6.81
C VAL A 115 1.66 14.46 7.51
N ILE A 116 1.80 14.44 8.83
CA ILE A 116 1.94 13.20 9.62
C ILE A 116 0.71 12.31 9.45
N ALA A 117 -0.49 12.88 9.41
CA ALA A 117 -1.73 12.13 9.23
C ALA A 117 -1.84 11.43 7.86
N LYS A 118 -1.10 11.88 6.84
CA LYS A 118 -1.01 11.19 5.54
C LYS A 118 -0.16 9.93 5.58
N LEU A 119 0.62 9.71 6.65
CA LEU A 119 1.41 8.50 6.87
C LEU A 119 0.53 7.36 7.37
N TYR A 120 -0.40 6.93 6.53
CA TYR A 120 -1.27 5.78 6.79
C TYR A 120 -0.58 4.50 6.31
N ASP A 121 -0.55 3.48 7.16
CA ASP A 121 0.19 2.24 6.92
C ASP A 121 -0.55 1.05 7.52
N THR A 122 -1.36 0.41 6.68
CA THR A 122 -2.14 -0.80 7.01
C THR A 122 -1.25 -2.02 7.22
N LEU A 123 -0.11 -2.07 6.54
CA LEU A 123 0.79 -3.21 6.50
C LEU A 123 1.94 -3.12 7.53
N GLY A 124 2.12 -1.96 8.18
CA GLY A 124 3.19 -1.74 9.14
C GLY A 124 4.58 -1.48 8.52
N LEU A 125 4.66 -1.26 7.21
CA LEU A 125 5.91 -1.09 6.45
C LEU A 125 6.63 0.23 6.78
N LEU A 126 5.90 1.28 7.16
CA LEU A 126 6.39 2.59 7.54
C LEU A 126 6.59 2.75 9.04
N GLY A 127 6.53 1.66 9.83
CA GLY A 127 6.63 1.67 11.29
C GLY A 127 7.71 2.61 11.86
N PRO A 128 8.98 2.50 11.43
CA PRO A 128 10.06 3.39 11.91
C PRO A 128 9.85 4.87 11.57
N VAL A 129 9.26 5.17 10.41
CA VAL A 129 8.99 6.55 9.96
C VAL A 129 7.83 7.14 10.74
N ILE A 130 6.74 6.38 10.91
CA ILE A 130 5.58 6.77 11.71
C ILE A 130 5.98 6.97 13.18
N ALA A 131 6.86 6.12 13.72
CA ALA A 131 7.36 6.28 15.08
C ALA A 131 8.10 7.61 15.26
N LYS A 132 9.03 7.96 14.35
CA LYS A 132 9.71 9.27 14.38
C LYS A 132 8.72 10.43 14.26
N ALA A 133 7.74 10.32 13.37
CA ALA A 133 6.69 11.33 13.21
C ALA A 133 5.86 11.49 14.49
N LYS A 134 5.52 10.39 15.19
CA LYS A 134 4.79 10.42 16.47
C LYS A 134 5.61 11.03 17.60
N VAL A 135 6.92 10.76 17.64
CA VAL A 135 7.84 11.42 18.60
C VAL A 135 7.87 12.93 18.35
N PHE A 136 7.98 13.35 17.09
CA PHE A 136 7.94 14.77 16.74
C PHE A 136 6.60 15.41 17.09
N LEU A 137 5.50 14.69 16.84
CA LEU A 137 4.16 15.13 17.24
C LEU A 137 4.08 15.35 18.76
N GLN A 138 4.64 14.44 19.56
CA GLN A 138 4.71 14.58 21.01
C GLN A 138 5.48 15.84 21.44
N GLN A 139 6.61 16.15 20.79
CA GLN A 139 7.36 17.38 21.05
C GLN A 139 6.53 18.63 20.76
N LEU A 140 5.79 18.67 19.64
CA LEU A 140 4.90 19.80 19.32
C LEU A 140 3.82 20.01 20.40
N TRP A 141 3.29 18.94 20.98
CA TRP A 141 2.35 19.03 22.10
C TRP A 141 3.00 19.61 23.37
N GLN A 142 4.25 19.24 23.65
CA GLN A 142 4.99 19.77 24.81
C GLN A 142 5.28 21.27 24.69
N CYS A 143 5.40 21.79 23.47
CA CYS A 143 5.57 23.23 23.22
C CYS A 143 4.32 24.06 23.46
N LYS A 144 3.16 23.42 23.75
CA LYS A 144 1.88 24.08 24.03
C LYS A 144 1.44 25.05 22.92
N LEU A 145 1.79 24.75 21.68
CA LEU A 145 1.36 25.49 20.50
C LEU A 145 -0.11 25.18 20.18
N ASP A 146 -0.87 26.20 19.79
CA ASP A 146 -2.17 26.05 19.15
C ASP A 146 -2.03 25.60 17.69
N TRP A 147 -3.14 25.23 17.06
CA TRP A 147 -3.14 24.64 15.71
C TRP A 147 -2.49 25.55 14.66
N ASP A 148 -2.81 26.84 14.67
CA ASP A 148 -2.34 27.80 13.66
C ASP A 148 -1.07 28.55 14.08
N ASP A 149 -0.49 28.17 15.22
CA ASP A 149 0.78 28.74 15.69
C ASP A 149 1.93 28.28 14.80
N VAL A 150 2.80 29.23 14.49
CA VAL A 150 4.05 29.01 13.77
C VAL A 150 5.04 28.23 14.64
N LEU A 151 5.70 27.25 14.04
CA LEU A 151 6.74 26.49 14.73
C LEU A 151 7.91 27.40 15.16
N PRO A 152 8.39 27.30 16.40
CA PRO A 152 9.66 27.90 16.82
C PRO A 152 10.81 27.47 15.90
N ASN A 153 11.75 28.37 15.63
CA ASN A 153 12.83 28.14 14.66
C ASN A 153 13.62 26.84 14.89
N SER A 154 13.88 26.46 16.15
CA SER A 154 14.57 25.21 16.49
C SER A 154 13.81 23.98 16.00
N ILE A 155 12.49 23.96 16.24
CA ILE A 155 11.60 22.85 15.88
C ILE A 155 11.33 22.83 14.38
N ALA A 156 11.18 24.01 13.77
CA ALA A 156 11.04 24.14 12.32
C ALA A 156 12.28 23.60 11.58
N ASN A 157 13.48 23.78 12.13
CA ASN A 157 14.71 23.22 11.56
C ASN A 157 14.75 21.69 11.67
N GLU A 158 14.34 21.12 12.80
CA GLU A 158 14.22 19.67 12.97
C GLU A 158 13.19 19.08 11.99
N TRP A 159 12.02 19.72 11.84
CA TRP A 159 11.01 19.32 10.86
C TRP A 159 11.57 19.31 9.43
N ARG A 160 12.36 20.32 9.02
CA ARG A 160 12.97 20.36 7.68
C ARG A 160 13.96 19.23 7.44
N ILE A 161 14.64 18.75 8.48
CA ILE A 161 15.52 17.57 8.37
C ILE A 161 14.67 16.31 8.19
N CYS A 162 13.52 16.22 8.86
CA CYS A 162 12.54 15.15 8.65
C CYS A 162 11.85 15.21 7.28
N ASP A 163 11.57 16.39 6.73
CA ASP A 163 11.07 16.57 5.35
C ASP A 163 12.06 16.04 4.30
N ASN A 164 13.37 16.09 4.60
CA ASN A 164 14.43 15.54 3.76
C ASN A 164 14.59 14.02 3.88
N ILE A 165 13.79 13.35 4.73
CA ILE A 165 13.55 11.92 4.57
C ILE A 165 12.69 11.78 3.31
N LYS A 166 13.35 11.91 2.15
CA LYS A 166 12.85 11.37 0.89
C LYS A 166 12.52 9.92 1.21
N MET A 167 11.23 9.64 1.39
CA MET A 167 10.69 8.30 1.53
C MET A 167 11.36 7.48 0.44
N TYR A 168 12.20 6.51 0.84
CA TYR A 168 13.11 5.76 -0.02
C TYR A 168 12.46 5.49 -1.38
N GLN A 169 12.73 6.35 -2.36
CA GLN A 169 12.69 5.94 -3.75
C GLN A 169 13.94 5.10 -3.85
N GLY A 170 13.78 3.80 -4.13
CA GLY A 170 14.89 2.97 -4.57
C GLY A 170 15.60 3.74 -5.66
N SER A 171 16.76 4.29 -5.34
CA SER A 171 17.66 4.88 -6.31
C SER A 171 18.24 3.70 -7.07
N GLU A 172 17.69 3.46 -8.26
CA GLU A 172 18.38 2.70 -9.29
C GLU A 172 19.77 3.32 -9.49
N ASN A 173 20.80 2.51 -9.27
CA ASN A 173 22.09 2.58 -9.94
C ASN A 173 22.31 1.21 -10.58
#